data_AF-A0A8S1MFZ3-F1
#
_entry.id   AF-A0A8S1MFZ3-F1
#
_cell.length_a   1.000
_cell.length_b   1.000
_cell.length_c   1.000
_cell.angle_alpha   90.00
_cell.angle_beta   90.00
_cell.angle_gamma   90.00
#
_symmetry.space_group_name_H-M   'P 1'
#
loop_
_entity.id
_entity.type
_entity.pdbx_description
1 polymer ?
#
loop_
_entity_poly.entity_id
_entity_poly.type
_entity_poly.pdbx_seq_one_letter_code
_entity_poly.pdbx_strand_id
1 'polypeptide(L)'
;MIILNIDTLRKQTNYGQTQLHPRIIANPNENINQILPTINMRYTPYFSDQIDDAGWGCAWRSIQMMLSSQYNITPEFRWLFSFFGSKTILEKIYMHMNQLDQVPQYLSNSVYAPHDLANGWAEPYIGHLILYYMGFESKLFLINGYPPNSNAPKEVFTETQTFTQFQQFLQEHFLLRKSPIQIDDSQYSMVIHDYKIDGNNTILFIGDPHIYYIQNNHQKIGLYTVTLNEKGDQIANSITPDQEQFYMYTNSYKTLHFNEKYWMATCIMKSQDVWLDWRERQLII
;
A
#
# COMPACT_ATOMS: atom_id res chain seq x y z
N MET A 1 -31.51 14.47 1.34
CA MET A 1 -30.39 15.19 0.69
C MET A 1 -29.78 16.11 1.74
N ILE A 2 -28.76 15.66 2.45
CA ILE A 2 -28.09 16.46 3.50
C ILE A 2 -26.96 17.19 2.78
N ILE A 3 -27.14 18.49 2.54
CA ILE A 3 -26.09 19.36 2.03
C ILE A 3 -25.18 19.68 3.22
N LEU A 4 -24.07 18.96 3.34
CA LEU A 4 -23.02 19.31 4.31
C LEU A 4 -22.32 20.58 3.81
N ASN A 5 -22.51 21.66 4.56
CA ASN A 5 -21.91 22.96 4.28
C ASN A 5 -20.38 22.88 4.47
N ILE A 6 -19.65 22.95 3.35
CA ILE A 6 -18.18 22.91 3.24
C ILE A 6 -17.48 23.92 4.17
N ASP A 7 -18.13 25.06 4.46
CA ASP A 7 -17.54 26.10 5.30
C ASP A 7 -17.52 25.73 6.79
N THR A 8 -18.34 24.77 7.22
CA THR A 8 -18.37 24.30 8.61
C THR A 8 -17.22 23.32 8.90
N LEU A 9 -16.86 22.47 7.93
CA LEU A 9 -15.72 21.54 8.02
C LEU A 9 -14.39 22.30 8.01
N ARG A 10 -14.25 23.31 7.15
CA ARG A 10 -13.03 24.16 7.10
C ARG A 10 -12.74 24.91 8.39
N LYS A 11 -13.77 25.28 9.16
CA LYS A 11 -13.60 26.01 10.44
C LYS A 11 -13.29 25.09 11.63
N GLN A 12 -13.51 23.79 11.53
CA GLN A 12 -13.22 22.84 12.60
C GLN A 12 -11.83 22.20 12.50
N THR A 13 -11.22 22.22 11.31
CA THR A 13 -9.84 21.75 11.09
C THR A 13 -8.93 22.94 10.82
N ASN A 14 -8.16 23.40 11.82
CA ASN A 14 -7.11 24.42 11.66
C ASN A 14 -5.95 23.90 10.77
N TYR A 15 -6.21 23.68 9.47
CA TYR A 15 -5.24 23.19 8.50
C TYR A 15 -4.83 24.33 7.56
N GLY A 16 -3.90 25.13 8.06
CA GLY A 16 -3.22 26.19 7.32
C GLY A 16 -1.83 25.75 6.86
N GLN A 17 -1.62 25.85 5.54
CA GLN A 17 -0.34 26.14 4.87
C GLN A 17 0.96 25.54 5.45
N THR A 18 1.37 24.39 4.94
CA THR A 18 2.79 24.01 4.88
C THR A 18 3.31 24.21 3.46
N GLN A 19 4.19 25.19 3.28
CA GLN A 19 4.93 25.42 2.04
C GLN A 19 5.91 24.27 1.80
N LEU A 20 5.79 23.58 0.66
CA LEU A 20 6.77 22.62 0.19
C LEU A 20 7.95 23.36 -0.45
N HIS A 21 9.12 23.32 0.19
CA HIS A 21 10.37 23.66 -0.48
C HIS A 21 10.97 22.41 -1.16
N PRO A 22 11.14 22.39 -2.48
CA PRO A 22 11.89 21.33 -3.14
C PRO A 22 13.39 21.52 -2.87
N ARG A 23 14.01 20.59 -2.12
CA ARG A 23 15.47 20.47 -2.09
C ARG A 23 15.92 19.57 -3.23
N ILE A 24 16.65 20.16 -4.18
CA ILE A 24 17.47 19.47 -5.18
C ILE A 24 18.69 18.90 -4.43
N ILE A 25 18.94 17.59 -4.53
CA ILE A 25 20.16 16.97 -4.01
C ILE A 25 21.18 16.84 -5.15
N ALA A 26 22.33 17.46 -4.95
CA ALA A 26 23.50 17.36 -5.80
C ALA A 26 24.47 16.32 -5.23
N ASN A 27 24.85 15.40 -6.11
CA ASN A 27 25.95 14.45 -6.10
C ASN A 27 25.75 13.01 -5.57
N PRO A 28 26.10 12.01 -6.43
CA PRO A 28 25.98 10.58 -6.20
C PRO A 28 27.28 10.00 -5.63
N ASN A 29 27.20 8.85 -4.98
CA ASN A 29 28.23 7.80 -5.03
C ASN A 29 27.59 6.48 -4.51
N GLU A 30 27.11 5.69 -5.49
CA GLU A 30 27.07 4.21 -5.62
C GLU A 30 26.57 3.34 -4.42
N ASN A 31 25.66 2.36 -4.52
CA ASN A 31 25.22 1.53 -5.65
C ASN A 31 23.83 0.87 -5.40
N ILE A 32 22.80 1.67 -5.09
CA ILE A 32 21.37 1.25 -5.16
C ILE A 32 20.66 1.94 -6.33
N ASN A 33 21.14 3.12 -6.73
CA ASN A 33 20.59 3.90 -7.85
C ASN A 33 20.91 3.32 -9.23
N GLN A 34 21.70 2.25 -9.36
CA GLN A 34 21.96 1.56 -10.65
C GLN A 34 21.01 0.38 -10.91
N ILE A 35 20.31 -0.14 -9.89
CA ILE A 35 19.42 -1.30 -10.01
C ILE A 35 17.95 -0.89 -9.94
N LEU A 36 17.63 0.28 -9.39
CA LEU A 36 16.27 0.84 -9.41
C LEU A 36 16.05 1.63 -10.71
N PRO A 37 15.39 1.07 -11.74
CA PRO A 37 15.09 1.84 -12.93
C PRO A 37 14.14 2.98 -12.53
N THR A 38 14.52 4.22 -12.83
CA THR A 38 13.69 5.37 -13.30
C THR A 38 12.31 5.69 -12.68
N ILE A 39 11.82 4.96 -11.68
CA ILE A 39 10.57 5.23 -10.99
C ILE A 39 10.87 6.30 -9.96
N ASN A 40 10.10 7.40 -10.00
CA ASN A 40 10.12 8.44 -8.98
C ASN A 40 9.46 7.90 -7.69
N MET A 41 10.10 6.90 -7.07
CA MET A 41 9.58 6.21 -5.90
C MET A 41 9.65 7.13 -4.70
N ARG A 42 8.49 7.52 -4.21
CA ARG A 42 8.38 8.17 -2.91
C ARG A 42 8.16 7.08 -1.86
N TYR A 43 9.21 6.83 -1.11
CA TYR A 43 9.21 5.89 -0.02
C TYR A 43 8.73 6.56 1.27
N THR A 44 7.84 5.90 2.01
CA THR A 44 7.21 6.45 3.22
C THR A 44 7.31 5.44 4.37
N PRO A 45 8.33 5.52 5.24
CA PRO A 45 8.48 4.62 6.40
C PRO A 45 7.52 4.96 7.55
N TYR A 46 7.52 4.12 8.58
CA TYR A 46 7.04 4.51 9.92
C TYR A 46 7.62 5.83 10.40
N PHE A 47 6.88 6.49 11.30
CA PHE A 47 7.22 7.80 11.87
C PHE A 47 7.32 8.96 10.86
N SER A 48 6.98 8.71 9.60
CA SER A 48 6.74 9.79 8.63
C SER A 48 5.58 10.67 9.08
N ASP A 49 5.53 11.91 8.60
CA ASP A 49 4.49 12.89 8.94
C ASP A 49 4.38 13.21 10.45
N GLN A 50 5.42 12.91 11.24
CA GLN A 50 5.46 13.11 12.70
C GLN A 50 4.34 12.34 13.44
N ILE A 51 4.04 11.12 12.99
CA ILE A 51 3.03 10.25 13.59
C ILE A 51 3.71 8.99 14.10
N ASP A 52 3.51 8.65 15.37
CA ASP A 52 3.92 7.34 15.87
C ASP A 52 2.93 6.26 15.42
N ASP A 53 3.26 5.63 14.29
CA ASP A 53 2.47 4.56 13.68
C ASP A 53 3.17 3.19 13.71
N ALA A 54 4.18 3.05 14.57
CA ALA A 54 4.91 1.79 14.71
C ALA A 54 3.99 0.63 15.15
N GLY A 55 4.12 -0.49 14.44
CA GLY A 55 3.36 -1.71 14.72
C GLY A 55 1.96 -1.76 14.14
N TRP A 56 1.47 -0.68 13.51
CA TRP A 56 0.13 -0.67 12.92
C TRP A 56 -0.03 0.14 11.62
N GLY A 57 0.88 1.07 11.35
CA GLY A 57 0.79 1.97 10.21
C GLY A 57 1.25 1.40 8.87
N CYS A 58 1.85 0.20 8.80
CA CYS A 58 2.58 -0.21 7.59
C CYS A 58 1.67 -0.36 6.37
N ALA A 59 0.41 -0.74 6.59
CA ALA A 59 -0.58 -0.82 5.53
C ALA A 59 -0.95 0.57 4.99
N TRP A 60 -1.10 1.56 5.86
CA TRP A 60 -1.28 2.96 5.47
C TRP A 60 -0.07 3.52 4.73
N ARG A 61 1.14 3.21 5.21
CA ARG A 61 2.39 3.59 4.53
C ARG A 61 2.51 2.95 3.16
N SER A 62 2.08 1.70 3.02
CA SER A 62 2.01 1.00 1.74
C SER A 62 1.06 1.71 0.77
N ILE A 63 -0.13 2.10 1.24
CA ILE A 63 -1.09 2.90 0.44
C ILE A 63 -0.49 4.25 0.02
N GLN A 64 0.18 4.97 0.94
CA GLN A 64 0.88 6.23 0.60
C GLN A 64 1.96 5.99 -0.48
N MET A 65 2.73 4.90 -0.39
CA MET A 65 3.75 4.56 -1.38
C MET A 65 3.16 4.22 -2.75
N MET A 66 2.04 3.48 -2.80
CA MET A 66 1.32 3.19 -4.05
C MET A 66 0.84 4.48 -4.75
N LEU A 67 0.22 5.39 -4.00
CA LEU A 67 -0.35 6.63 -4.53
C LEU A 67 0.74 7.62 -4.98
N SER A 68 1.87 7.66 -4.27
CA SER A 68 2.91 8.66 -4.53
C SER A 68 3.91 8.27 -5.62
N SER A 69 4.27 6.99 -5.75
CA SER A 69 5.39 6.56 -6.62
C SER A 69 5.17 6.71 -8.12
N GLN A 70 3.90 6.68 -8.58
CA GLN A 70 3.57 6.86 -10.00
C GLN A 70 2.68 8.08 -10.25
N TYR A 71 1.80 8.43 -9.31
CA TYR A 71 0.78 9.46 -9.52
C TYR A 71 1.07 10.78 -8.82
N ASN A 72 2.16 10.85 -8.03
CA ASN A 72 2.53 12.01 -7.23
C ASN A 72 1.37 12.51 -6.33
N ILE A 73 0.47 11.59 -5.94
CA ILE A 73 -0.61 11.87 -4.99
C ILE A 73 -0.03 11.59 -3.60
N THR A 74 0.02 12.62 -2.78
CA THR A 74 0.73 12.58 -1.49
C THR A 74 -0.24 12.88 -0.36
N PRO A 75 -1.20 11.98 -0.09
CA PRO A 75 -2.19 12.21 0.95
C PRO A 75 -1.50 12.15 2.31
N GLU A 76 -1.89 13.06 3.21
CA GLU A 76 -1.44 12.99 4.59
C GLU A 76 -2.01 11.73 5.26
N PHE A 77 -1.19 11.06 6.07
CA PHE A 77 -1.61 9.88 6.81
C PHE A 77 -2.86 10.15 7.66
N ARG A 78 -2.89 11.28 8.38
CA ARG A 78 -4.05 11.66 9.22
C ARG A 78 -5.34 11.79 8.41
N TRP A 79 -5.24 12.31 7.20
CA TRP A 79 -6.39 12.42 6.30
C TRP A 79 -6.87 11.05 5.83
N LEU A 80 -5.94 10.18 5.38
CA LEU A 80 -6.27 8.81 4.98
C LEU A 80 -6.97 8.06 6.12
N PHE A 81 -6.36 8.07 7.32
CA PHE A 81 -6.89 7.38 8.48
C PHE A 81 -8.26 7.95 8.89
N SER A 82 -8.38 9.27 9.03
CA SER A 82 -9.63 9.88 9.52
C SER A 82 -10.80 9.69 8.55
N PHE A 83 -10.54 9.74 7.24
CA PHE A 83 -11.59 9.61 6.22
C PHE A 83 -11.94 8.15 5.95
N PHE A 84 -10.94 7.30 5.70
CA PHE A 84 -11.14 5.89 5.34
C PHE A 84 -11.13 4.93 6.54
N GLY A 85 -11.01 5.44 7.76
CA GLY A 85 -11.10 4.60 8.96
C GLY A 85 -12.53 4.20 9.33
N SER A 86 -13.54 4.93 8.86
CA SER A 86 -14.95 4.68 9.20
C SER A 86 -15.55 3.54 8.36
N LYS A 87 -16.16 2.57 9.04
CA LYS A 87 -16.92 1.48 8.39
C LYS A 87 -18.00 2.00 7.46
N THR A 88 -18.76 3.00 7.89
CA THR A 88 -19.84 3.60 7.08
C THR A 88 -19.32 4.22 5.78
N ILE A 89 -18.17 4.90 5.81
CA ILE A 89 -17.55 5.44 4.58
C ILE A 89 -17.13 4.29 3.66
N LEU A 90 -16.46 3.28 4.19
CA LEU A 90 -15.97 2.13 3.43
C LEU A 90 -17.12 1.34 2.79
N GLU A 91 -18.21 1.09 3.52
CA GLU A 91 -19.41 0.42 3.02
C GLU A 91 -20.07 1.20 1.88
N LYS A 92 -20.18 2.53 2.00
CA LYS A 92 -20.71 3.36 0.92
C LYS A 92 -19.84 3.30 -0.34
N ILE A 93 -18.52 3.36 -0.20
CA ILE A 93 -17.59 3.21 -1.33
C ILE A 93 -17.78 1.84 -1.97
N TYR A 94 -17.84 0.77 -1.16
CA TYR A 94 -18.05 -0.59 -1.65
C TYR A 94 -19.36 -0.74 -2.41
N MET A 95 -20.47 -0.23 -1.87
CA MET A 95 -21.78 -0.29 -2.51
C MET A 95 -21.77 0.44 -3.85
N HIS A 96 -21.16 1.63 -3.92
CA HIS A 96 -21.05 2.39 -5.16
C HIS A 96 -20.18 1.66 -6.19
N MET A 97 -19.03 1.11 -5.77
CA MET A 97 -18.13 0.33 -6.61
C MET A 97 -18.81 -0.89 -7.23
N ASN A 98 -19.67 -1.57 -6.47
CA ASN A 98 -20.33 -2.81 -6.89
C ASN A 98 -21.80 -2.62 -7.34
N GLN A 99 -22.28 -1.37 -7.43
CA GLN A 99 -23.65 -1.04 -7.82
C GLN A 99 -24.72 -1.77 -6.98
N LEU A 100 -24.55 -1.74 -5.65
CA LEU A 100 -25.44 -2.41 -4.71
C LEU A 100 -26.37 -1.42 -4.01
N ASP A 101 -27.64 -1.80 -3.84
CA ASP A 101 -28.63 -1.00 -3.13
C ASP A 101 -28.55 -1.14 -1.60
N GLN A 102 -27.93 -2.23 -1.11
CA GLN A 102 -27.81 -2.54 0.31
C GLN A 102 -26.43 -3.11 0.64
N VAL A 103 -25.96 -2.85 1.86
CA VAL A 103 -24.71 -3.45 2.38
C VAL A 103 -24.89 -4.96 2.51
N PRO A 104 -24.05 -5.79 1.86
CA PRO A 104 -24.11 -7.23 2.03
C PRO A 104 -23.89 -7.67 3.48
N GLN A 105 -24.57 -8.74 3.89
CA GLN A 105 -24.52 -9.22 5.27
C GLN A 105 -23.10 -9.62 5.73
N TYR A 106 -22.26 -10.13 4.84
CA TYR A 106 -20.87 -10.47 5.17
C TYR A 106 -20.03 -9.22 5.48
N LEU A 107 -20.33 -8.07 4.90
CA LEU A 107 -19.69 -6.80 5.29
C LEU A 107 -20.27 -6.26 6.59
N SER A 108 -21.60 -6.23 6.72
CA SER A 108 -22.26 -5.65 7.90
C SER A 108 -21.83 -6.34 9.20
N ASN A 109 -21.62 -7.66 9.14
CA ASN A 109 -21.26 -8.47 10.30
C ASN A 109 -19.76 -8.53 10.59
N SER A 110 -18.91 -8.05 9.68
CA SER A 110 -17.45 -8.13 9.82
C SER A 110 -16.87 -6.91 10.54
N VAL A 111 -15.78 -7.12 11.29
CA VAL A 111 -14.99 -6.06 11.93
C VAL A 111 -13.72 -5.88 11.12
N TYR A 112 -13.73 -4.96 10.16
CA TYR A 112 -12.61 -4.75 9.23
C TYR A 112 -12.19 -3.30 9.08
N ALA A 113 -13.04 -2.37 9.53
CA ALA A 113 -12.76 -0.95 9.38
C ALA A 113 -11.70 -0.51 10.38
N PRO A 114 -10.72 0.32 10.00
CA PRO A 114 -9.64 0.72 10.89
C PRO A 114 -10.11 1.30 12.24
N HIS A 115 -11.16 2.13 12.27
CA HIS A 115 -11.66 2.69 13.54
C HIS A 115 -12.31 1.64 14.46
N ASP A 116 -12.70 0.48 13.94
CA ASP A 116 -13.29 -0.61 14.71
C ASP A 116 -12.21 -1.61 15.19
N LEU A 117 -11.00 -1.52 14.65
CA LEU A 117 -9.87 -2.38 15.00
C LEU A 117 -9.01 -1.75 16.10
N ALA A 118 -8.52 -2.56 17.03
CA ALA A 118 -7.65 -2.09 18.11
C ALA A 118 -6.34 -1.47 17.61
N ASN A 119 -5.85 -1.91 16.44
CA ASN A 119 -4.62 -1.41 15.83
C ASN A 119 -4.88 -0.43 14.67
N GLY A 120 -6.11 -0.21 14.20
CA GLY A 120 -6.30 0.70 13.08
C GLY A 120 -5.71 0.25 11.74
N TRP A 121 -5.51 -1.05 11.53
CA TRP A 121 -4.85 -1.60 10.34
C TRP A 121 -5.70 -1.43 9.06
N ALA A 122 -5.04 -1.18 7.93
CA ALA A 122 -5.68 -0.96 6.62
C ALA A 122 -5.24 -1.99 5.57
N GLU A 123 -5.78 -3.21 5.69
CA GLU A 123 -5.46 -4.33 4.79
C GLU A 123 -5.76 -3.98 3.32
N PRO A 124 -5.23 -4.72 2.33
CA PRO A 124 -5.37 -4.42 0.90
C PRO A 124 -6.80 -4.16 0.40
N TYR A 125 -7.82 -4.71 1.08
CA TYR A 125 -9.22 -4.36 0.82
C TYR A 125 -9.51 -2.86 1.04
N ILE A 126 -8.99 -2.26 2.11
CA ILE A 126 -9.09 -0.82 2.37
C ILE A 126 -8.36 -0.04 1.28
N GLY A 127 -7.14 -0.48 0.92
CA GLY A 127 -6.39 0.09 -0.19
C GLY A 127 -7.17 0.07 -1.50
N HIS A 128 -7.84 -1.04 -1.83
CA HIS A 128 -8.69 -1.18 -3.01
C HIS A 128 -9.85 -0.17 -3.04
N LEU A 129 -10.53 0.04 -1.92
CA LEU A 129 -11.60 1.04 -1.80
C LEU A 129 -11.07 2.48 -1.94
N ILE A 130 -9.90 2.77 -1.35
CA ILE A 130 -9.24 4.08 -1.49
C ILE A 130 -8.89 4.33 -2.95
N LEU A 131 -8.30 3.36 -3.64
CA LEU A 131 -7.96 3.46 -5.05
C LEU A 131 -9.20 3.77 -5.90
N TYR A 132 -10.30 3.04 -5.67
CA TYR A 132 -11.56 3.30 -6.36
C TYR A 132 -12.08 4.73 -6.11
N TYR A 133 -12.11 5.16 -4.84
CA TYR A 133 -12.53 6.52 -4.48
C TYR A 133 -11.70 7.59 -5.20
N MET A 134 -10.38 7.37 -5.29
CA MET A 134 -9.43 8.22 -5.99
C MET A 134 -9.54 8.16 -7.52
N GLY A 135 -10.44 7.34 -8.09
CA GLY A 135 -10.67 7.24 -9.53
C GLY A 135 -9.77 6.24 -10.25
N PHE A 136 -9.10 5.35 -9.52
CA PHE A 136 -8.34 4.27 -10.11
C PHE A 136 -9.19 3.03 -10.28
N GLU A 137 -9.07 2.39 -11.44
CA GLU A 137 -9.44 0.99 -11.57
C GLU A 137 -8.35 0.18 -10.87
N SER A 138 -8.74 -0.70 -9.96
CA SER A 138 -7.81 -1.48 -9.15
C SER A 138 -8.24 -2.94 -9.06
N LYS A 139 -7.28 -3.81 -8.74
CA LYS A 139 -7.50 -5.24 -8.58
C LYS A 139 -7.17 -5.65 -7.16
N LEU A 140 -8.05 -6.43 -6.55
CA LEU A 140 -7.90 -7.05 -5.23
C LEU A 140 -7.90 -8.57 -5.40
N PHE A 141 -6.89 -9.25 -4.88
CA PHE A 141 -6.73 -10.70 -5.06
C PHE A 141 -5.94 -11.33 -3.92
N LEU A 142 -6.01 -12.66 -3.84
CA LEU A 142 -5.22 -13.47 -2.91
C LEU A 142 -4.07 -14.16 -3.63
N ILE A 143 -2.98 -14.39 -2.92
CA ILE A 143 -1.87 -15.25 -3.33
C ILE A 143 -1.84 -16.44 -2.37
N ASN A 144 -1.93 -17.65 -2.93
CA ASN A 144 -2.06 -18.96 -2.29
C ASN A 144 -3.30 -19.18 -1.40
N GLY A 145 -3.92 -18.13 -0.86
CA GLY A 145 -5.10 -18.24 -0.01
C GLY A 145 -5.34 -17.00 0.83
N TYR A 146 -6.34 -17.10 1.72
CA TYR A 146 -6.72 -16.03 2.64
C TYR A 146 -5.89 -16.13 3.94
N PRO A 147 -5.18 -15.07 4.37
CA PRO A 147 -4.40 -15.11 5.62
C PRO A 147 -5.30 -15.36 6.85
N PRO A 148 -4.96 -16.30 7.76
CA PRO A 148 -5.88 -16.74 8.82
C PRO A 148 -6.29 -15.65 9.83
N ASN A 149 -5.46 -14.62 10.00
CA ASN A 149 -5.67 -13.54 10.97
C ASN A 149 -6.14 -12.24 10.31
N SER A 150 -6.54 -12.30 9.04
CA SER A 150 -7.02 -11.12 8.34
C SER A 150 -8.43 -10.73 8.79
N ASN A 151 -8.68 -9.43 8.85
CA ASN A 151 -9.98 -8.86 9.20
C ASN A 151 -10.88 -8.57 7.98
N ALA A 152 -10.29 -8.49 6.78
CA ALA A 152 -10.96 -8.15 5.55
C ALA A 152 -12.00 -9.22 5.19
N PRO A 153 -13.26 -8.87 4.87
CA PRO A 153 -14.28 -9.90 4.66
C PRO A 153 -13.91 -10.79 3.46
N LYS A 154 -13.70 -12.10 3.69
CA LYS A 154 -13.12 -13.03 2.69
C LYS A 154 -13.86 -13.01 1.35
N GLU A 155 -15.16 -12.76 1.37
CA GLU A 155 -16.06 -12.69 0.23
C GLU A 155 -15.73 -11.56 -0.76
N VAL A 156 -14.98 -10.53 -0.35
CA VAL A 156 -14.54 -9.46 -1.26
C VAL A 156 -13.42 -9.91 -2.20
N PHE A 157 -12.77 -11.04 -1.90
CA PHE A 157 -11.73 -11.63 -2.74
C PHE A 157 -12.33 -12.67 -3.68
N THR A 158 -12.49 -12.29 -4.95
CA THR A 158 -13.05 -13.17 -5.99
C THR A 158 -11.99 -14.00 -6.72
N GLU A 159 -10.70 -13.68 -6.54
CA GLU A 159 -9.59 -14.31 -7.22
C GLU A 159 -8.52 -14.79 -6.23
N THR A 160 -8.00 -15.99 -6.44
CA THR A 160 -6.83 -16.53 -5.75
C THR A 160 -5.84 -17.08 -6.77
N GLN A 161 -4.59 -16.64 -6.68
CA GLN A 161 -3.51 -17.03 -7.56
C GLN A 161 -2.52 -17.92 -6.80
N THR A 162 -1.98 -18.96 -7.43
CA THR A 162 -0.76 -19.62 -6.92
C THR A 162 0.45 -18.70 -7.09
N PHE A 163 1.57 -18.99 -6.43
CA PHE A 163 2.81 -18.25 -6.66
C PHE A 163 3.22 -18.20 -8.15
N THR A 164 3.10 -19.31 -8.89
CA THR A 164 3.40 -19.35 -10.33
C THR A 164 2.50 -18.43 -11.14
N GLN A 165 1.20 -18.38 -10.83
CA GLN A 165 0.28 -17.44 -11.47
C GLN A 165 0.60 -15.99 -11.11
N PHE A 166 0.99 -15.75 -9.86
CA PHE A 166 1.42 -14.43 -9.42
C PHE A 166 2.70 -13.96 -10.12
N GLN A 167 3.67 -14.85 -10.37
CA GLN A 167 4.86 -14.51 -11.18
C GLN A 167 4.48 -14.08 -12.61
N GLN A 168 3.55 -14.78 -13.25
CA GLN A 168 3.03 -14.40 -14.57
C GLN A 168 2.30 -13.04 -14.50
N PHE A 169 1.50 -12.83 -13.45
CA PHE A 169 0.82 -11.55 -13.22
C PHE A 169 1.82 -10.40 -13.04
N LEU A 170 2.88 -10.57 -12.26
CA LEU A 170 3.94 -9.57 -12.09
C LEU A 170 4.54 -9.17 -13.43
N GLN A 171 4.80 -10.15 -14.30
CA GLN A 171 5.33 -9.91 -15.63
C GLN A 171 4.42 -9.07 -16.51
N GLU A 172 3.16 -9.44 -16.63
CA GLU A 172 2.19 -8.68 -17.41
C GLU A 172 1.94 -7.29 -16.81
N HIS A 173 1.85 -7.22 -15.48
CA HIS A 173 1.54 -6.00 -14.75
C HIS A 173 2.64 -4.95 -14.88
N PHE A 174 3.90 -5.29 -14.59
CA PHE A 174 5.00 -4.33 -14.66
C PHE A 174 5.44 -4.03 -16.10
N LEU A 175 5.16 -4.91 -17.06
CA LEU A 175 5.37 -4.60 -18.49
C LEU A 175 4.43 -3.48 -18.97
N LEU A 176 3.17 -3.51 -18.53
CA LEU A 176 2.12 -2.62 -19.03
C LEU A 176 1.91 -1.36 -18.17
N ARG A 177 1.94 -1.50 -16.84
CA ARG A 177 1.37 -0.49 -15.92
C ARG A 177 2.43 0.21 -15.07
N LYS A 178 3.46 -0.55 -14.66
CA LYS A 178 4.54 -0.07 -13.78
C LYS A 178 4.04 0.52 -12.46
N SER A 179 2.87 0.07 -11.98
CA SER A 179 2.29 0.55 -10.73
C SER A 179 2.67 -0.34 -9.57
N PRO A 180 2.93 0.21 -8.37
CA PRO A 180 3.26 -0.61 -7.22
C PRO A 180 2.09 -1.50 -6.78
N ILE A 181 2.41 -2.61 -6.12
CA ILE A 181 1.46 -3.59 -5.59
C ILE A 181 1.63 -3.63 -4.08
N GLN A 182 0.59 -3.30 -3.30
CA GLN A 182 0.59 -3.56 -1.87
C GLN A 182 0.35 -5.06 -1.65
N ILE A 183 1.16 -5.67 -0.79
CA ILE A 183 0.99 -7.04 -0.29
C ILE A 183 0.90 -7.04 1.23
N ASP A 184 0.09 -7.94 1.80
CA ASP A 184 -0.18 -8.04 3.23
C ASP A 184 -0.48 -9.50 3.62
N ASP A 185 0.21 -10.03 4.63
CA ASP A 185 0.03 -11.39 5.18
C ASP A 185 -0.69 -11.41 6.55
N SER A 186 -1.33 -10.29 6.91
CA SER A 186 -1.91 -9.96 8.22
C SER A 186 -0.92 -9.74 9.36
N GLN A 187 0.38 -9.66 9.07
CA GLN A 187 1.42 -9.30 10.03
C GLN A 187 2.28 -8.12 9.54
N TYR A 188 2.54 -8.08 8.24
CA TYR A 188 3.39 -7.13 7.56
C TYR A 188 2.75 -6.71 6.24
N SER A 189 2.51 -5.41 6.09
CA SER A 189 2.18 -4.82 4.79
C SER A 189 3.40 -4.13 4.20
N MET A 190 3.62 -4.33 2.91
CA MET A 190 4.71 -3.72 2.14
C MET A 190 4.29 -3.54 0.68
N VAL A 191 5.18 -2.96 -0.12
CA VAL A 191 4.91 -2.65 -1.53
C VAL A 191 5.95 -3.33 -2.43
N ILE A 192 5.49 -4.02 -3.47
CA ILE A 192 6.34 -4.43 -4.60
C ILE A 192 6.32 -3.28 -5.61
N HIS A 193 7.47 -2.67 -5.84
CA HIS A 193 7.62 -1.54 -6.77
C HIS A 193 7.97 -1.98 -8.19
N ASP A 194 8.65 -3.11 -8.33
CA ASP A 194 9.06 -3.68 -9.61
C ASP A 194 9.43 -5.16 -9.41
N TYR A 195 9.71 -5.86 -10.51
CA TYR A 195 10.20 -7.23 -10.49
C TYR A 195 11.22 -7.46 -11.62
N LYS A 196 12.04 -8.51 -11.45
CA LYS A 196 12.94 -9.02 -12.49
C LYS A 196 12.96 -10.55 -12.44
N ILE A 197 13.10 -11.19 -13.59
CA ILE A 197 13.43 -12.62 -13.68
C ILE A 197 14.93 -12.78 -13.93
N ASP A 198 15.57 -13.69 -13.19
CA ASP A 198 16.97 -14.07 -13.37
C ASP A 198 17.10 -15.62 -13.32
N GLY A 199 17.15 -16.24 -14.49
CA GLY A 199 17.00 -17.70 -14.62
C GLY A 199 15.63 -18.15 -14.10
N ASN A 200 15.63 -19.07 -13.12
CA ASN A 200 14.42 -19.54 -12.44
C ASN A 200 13.99 -18.65 -11.26
N ASN A 201 14.79 -17.64 -10.92
CA ASN A 201 14.52 -16.81 -9.76
C ASN A 201 13.66 -15.60 -10.12
N THR A 202 12.78 -15.23 -9.19
CA THR A 202 12.06 -13.96 -9.21
C THR A 202 12.69 -13.02 -8.22
N ILE A 203 13.09 -11.84 -8.68
CA ILE A 203 13.64 -10.77 -7.85
C ILE A 203 12.56 -9.71 -7.72
N LEU A 204 12.10 -9.46 -6.49
CA LEU A 204 11.12 -8.43 -6.18
C LEU A 204 11.82 -7.19 -5.63
N PHE A 205 11.40 -6.01 -6.05
CA PHE A 205 11.84 -4.74 -5.48
C PHE A 205 10.84 -4.27 -4.43
N ILE A 206 11.24 -4.26 -3.17
CA ILE A 206 10.37 -4.08 -2.02
C ILE A 206 10.53 -2.67 -1.44
N GLY A 207 9.41 -2.03 -1.14
CA GLY A 207 9.28 -0.90 -0.24
C GLY A 207 8.67 -1.36 1.08
N ASP A 208 9.52 -1.55 2.08
CA ASP A 208 9.17 -2.06 3.40
C ASP A 208 9.12 -0.91 4.42
N PRO A 209 7.95 -0.53 4.92
CA PRO A 209 7.83 0.61 5.83
C PRO A 209 8.36 0.37 7.25
N HIS A 210 8.79 -0.86 7.61
CA HIS A 210 9.12 -1.28 8.98
C HIS A 210 10.52 -0.85 9.46
N ILE A 211 10.96 0.35 9.08
CA ILE A 211 12.22 0.94 9.54
C ILE A 211 11.97 2.03 10.58
N TYR A 212 12.89 2.20 11.52
CA TYR A 212 12.91 3.40 12.37
C TYR A 212 13.14 4.64 11.49
N TYR A 213 12.38 5.72 11.73
CA TYR A 213 12.65 6.97 11.03
C TYR A 213 13.98 7.54 11.48
N ILE A 214 14.92 7.59 10.55
CA ILE A 214 16.24 8.16 10.77
C ILE A 214 16.24 9.54 10.10
N GLN A 215 16.34 10.58 10.91
CA GLN A 215 16.71 11.90 10.42
C GLN A 215 18.08 11.78 9.72
N ASN A 216 18.25 12.37 8.53
CA ASN A 216 19.48 12.46 7.73
C ASN A 216 19.75 11.36 6.67
N ASN A 217 18.93 11.27 5.61
CA ASN A 217 19.20 10.53 4.35
C ASN A 217 19.14 8.99 4.35
N HIS A 218 18.89 8.32 5.48
CA HIS A 218 18.77 6.86 5.54
C HIS A 218 17.37 6.34 5.17
N GLN A 219 16.48 7.21 4.66
CA GLN A 219 15.11 6.83 4.31
C GLN A 219 15.04 5.71 3.26
N LYS A 220 16.03 5.58 2.36
CA LYS A 220 16.00 4.52 1.33
C LYS A 220 16.41 3.12 1.83
N ILE A 221 16.67 2.91 3.12
CA ILE A 221 17.04 1.58 3.66
C ILE A 221 15.88 0.59 3.55
N GLY A 222 14.63 1.05 3.62
CA GLY A 222 13.44 0.23 3.38
C GLY A 222 13.22 -0.16 1.93
N LEU A 223 14.12 0.26 1.02
CA LEU A 223 14.11 -0.16 -0.38
C LEU A 223 15.17 -1.23 -0.60
N TYR A 224 14.75 -2.47 -0.85
CA TYR A 224 15.66 -3.60 -1.07
C TYR A 224 15.09 -4.59 -2.07
N THR A 225 15.89 -5.59 -2.43
CA THR A 225 15.45 -6.70 -3.28
C THR A 225 15.30 -7.97 -2.48
N VAL A 226 14.31 -8.79 -2.85
CA VAL A 226 14.16 -10.17 -2.37
C VAL A 226 14.25 -11.11 -3.56
N THR A 227 15.13 -12.11 -3.46
CA THR A 227 15.26 -13.16 -4.46
C THR A 227 14.50 -14.40 -4.01
N LEU A 228 13.55 -14.82 -4.82
CA LEU A 228 12.71 -15.99 -4.64
C LEU A 228 13.12 -17.08 -5.63
N ASN A 229 13.15 -18.34 -5.19
CA ASN A 229 13.32 -19.48 -6.10
C ASN A 229 12.00 -19.79 -6.85
N GLU A 230 12.01 -20.82 -7.70
CA GLU A 230 10.84 -21.27 -8.47
C GLU A 230 9.63 -21.72 -7.63
N LYS A 231 9.82 -22.05 -6.35
CA LYS A 231 8.76 -22.42 -5.41
C LYS A 231 8.21 -21.21 -4.64
N GLY A 232 8.89 -20.07 -4.71
CA GLY A 232 8.58 -18.88 -3.95
C GLY A 232 9.25 -18.83 -2.58
N ASP A 233 10.24 -19.68 -2.31
CA ASP A 233 11.05 -19.54 -1.09
C ASP A 233 11.99 -18.35 -1.23
N GLN A 234 12.12 -17.56 -0.17
CA GLN A 234 13.15 -16.53 -0.07
C GLN A 234 14.54 -17.18 0.06
N ILE A 235 15.41 -16.94 -0.91
CA ILE A 235 16.79 -17.46 -0.90
C ILE A 235 17.84 -16.37 -0.64
N ALA A 236 17.50 -15.11 -0.88
CA ALA A 236 18.36 -13.97 -0.56
C ALA A 236 17.54 -12.68 -0.41
N ASN A 237 18.14 -11.67 0.21
CA ASN A 237 17.74 -10.28 0.10
C ASN A 237 18.99 -9.39 0.03
N SER A 238 18.82 -8.13 -0.38
CA SER A 238 19.94 -7.18 -0.51
C SER A 238 20.21 -6.35 0.75
N ILE A 239 19.61 -6.68 1.90
CA ILE A 239 19.84 -5.94 3.16
C ILE A 239 21.20 -6.34 3.72
N THR A 240 22.05 -5.35 4.01
CA THR A 240 23.35 -5.57 4.63
C THR A 240 23.23 -5.64 6.16
N PRO A 241 24.20 -6.25 6.88
CA PRO A 241 24.21 -6.23 8.35
C PRO A 241 24.10 -4.82 8.96
N ASP A 242 24.74 -3.83 8.33
CA ASP A 242 24.66 -2.42 8.75
C ASP A 242 23.27 -1.81 8.53
N GLN A 243 22.48 -2.36 7.61
CA GLN A 243 21.10 -1.93 7.37
C GLN A 243 20.11 -2.62 8.33
N GLU A 244 20.39 -3.86 8.75
CA GLU A 244 19.50 -4.64 9.64
C GLU A 244 19.19 -3.88 10.95
N GLN A 245 20.14 -3.12 11.49
CA GLN A 245 19.98 -2.36 12.74
C GLN A 245 18.86 -1.30 12.69
N PHE A 246 18.40 -0.94 11.50
CA PHE A 246 17.36 0.07 11.31
C PHE A 246 15.95 -0.52 11.17
N TYR A 247 15.82 -1.84 11.02
CA TYR A 247 14.53 -2.50 10.94
C TYR A 247 13.97 -2.75 12.33
N MET A 248 12.68 -2.45 12.51
CA MET A 248 11.96 -2.72 13.75
C MET A 248 11.69 -4.20 13.95
N TYR A 249 11.51 -4.93 12.83
CA TYR A 249 11.09 -6.33 12.85
C TYR A 249 11.95 -7.14 11.89
N THR A 250 12.86 -7.96 12.42
CA THR A 250 13.70 -8.86 11.61
C THR A 250 12.89 -9.75 10.68
N ASN A 251 11.70 -10.17 11.11
CA ASN A 251 10.84 -11.05 10.33
C ASN A 251 10.24 -10.36 9.09
N SER A 252 10.13 -9.02 9.05
CA SER A 252 9.51 -8.33 7.90
C SER A 252 10.29 -8.59 6.60
N TYR A 253 11.62 -8.68 6.68
CA TYR A 253 12.50 -8.86 5.53
C TYR A 253 13.16 -10.24 5.42
N LYS A 254 13.10 -11.08 6.46
CA LYS A 254 13.59 -12.47 6.44
C LYS A 254 12.52 -13.51 6.09
N THR A 255 11.25 -13.14 6.12
CA THR A 255 10.12 -14.06 5.89
C THR A 255 9.21 -13.64 4.72
N LEU A 256 9.77 -12.92 3.75
CA LEU A 256 9.08 -12.54 2.53
C LEU A 256 9.18 -13.70 1.52
N HIS A 257 8.34 -14.71 1.72
CA HIS A 257 8.21 -15.86 0.83
C HIS A 257 6.76 -16.11 0.44
N PHE A 258 6.58 -16.85 -0.65
CA PHE A 258 5.30 -17.22 -1.24
C PHE A 258 5.14 -18.74 -1.37
N ASN A 259 6.12 -19.54 -0.95
CA ASN A 259 5.90 -20.95 -0.71
C ASN A 259 5.10 -21.09 0.60
N GLU A 260 3.88 -21.62 0.54
CA GLU A 260 2.98 -21.91 1.68
C GLU A 260 2.37 -20.71 2.43
N LYS A 261 2.89 -19.49 2.24
CA LYS A 261 2.36 -18.28 2.87
C LYS A 261 1.20 -17.69 2.07
N TYR A 262 0.18 -17.22 2.79
CA TYR A 262 -0.99 -16.54 2.22
C TYR A 262 -0.79 -15.04 2.24
N TRP A 263 -1.12 -14.38 1.14
CA TRP A 263 -1.04 -12.93 1.01
C TRP A 263 -2.32 -12.37 0.40
N MET A 264 -2.74 -11.22 0.87
CA MET A 264 -3.67 -10.33 0.17
C MET A 264 -2.85 -9.34 -0.65
N ALA A 265 -3.37 -8.95 -1.81
CA ALA A 265 -2.72 -7.97 -2.67
C ALA A 265 -3.73 -7.01 -3.30
N THR A 266 -3.31 -5.75 -3.43
CA THR A 266 -4.05 -4.74 -4.21
C THR A 266 -3.11 -3.92 -5.07
N CYS A 267 -3.58 -3.53 -6.26
CA CYS A 267 -2.80 -2.71 -7.19
C CYS A 267 -3.70 -1.94 -8.16
N ILE A 268 -3.13 -0.94 -8.82
CA ILE A 268 -3.81 -0.14 -9.83
C ILE A 268 -3.74 -0.84 -11.19
N MET A 269 -4.88 -1.09 -11.80
CA MET A 269 -4.98 -1.71 -13.13
C MET A 269 -5.01 -0.67 -14.25
N LYS A 270 -5.61 0.49 -13.97
CA LYS A 270 -5.72 1.59 -14.93
C LYS A 270 -5.98 2.89 -14.19
N SER A 271 -5.29 3.96 -14.58
CA SER A 271 -5.76 5.32 -14.26
C SER A 271 -6.93 5.64 -15.18
N GLN A 272 -8.10 5.94 -14.64
CA GLN A 272 -9.12 6.58 -15.46
C GLN A 272 -8.60 7.98 -15.85
N ASP A 273 -8.81 8.41 -17.10
CA ASP A 273 -8.38 9.73 -17.61
C ASP A 273 -9.09 10.92 -16.94
N VAL A 274 -9.68 10.71 -15.77
CA VAL A 274 -10.50 11.66 -15.06
C VAL A 274 -9.69 12.22 -13.89
N TRP A 275 -8.79 13.14 -14.21
CA TRP A 275 -8.30 14.17 -13.29
C TRP A 275 -9.46 15.13 -12.96
N LEU A 276 -10.50 14.63 -12.30
CA LEU A 276 -11.30 15.46 -11.41
C LEU A 276 -10.49 15.54 -10.13
N ASP A 277 -10.23 16.76 -9.64
CA ASP A 277 -9.55 16.97 -8.37
C ASP A 277 -10.25 16.06 -7.34
N TRP A 278 -9.52 15.13 -6.73
CA TRP A 278 -10.11 14.20 -5.74
C TRP A 278 -10.77 14.97 -4.58
N ARG A 279 -10.43 16.26 -4.40
CA ARG A 279 -11.10 17.21 -3.50
C ARG A 279 -12.54 17.55 -3.95
N GLU A 280 -12.85 17.50 -5.24
CA GLU A 280 -14.21 17.66 -5.78
C GLU A 280 -15.08 16.40 -5.62
N ARG A 281 -14.47 15.21 -5.45
CA ARG A 281 -15.20 13.95 -5.21
C ARG A 281 -15.80 13.82 -3.81
N GLN A 282 -15.49 14.74 -2.88
CA GLN A 282 -16.18 14.81 -1.56
C GLN A 282 -17.69 15.06 -1.69
N LEU A 283 -18.20 15.35 -2.89
CA LEU A 283 -19.61 15.63 -3.17
C LEU A 283 -20.41 14.38 -3.64
N ILE A 284 -19.78 13.22 -3.83
CA ILE A 284 -20.41 12.06 -4.50
C ILE A 284 -20.90 10.97 -3.52
N ILE A 285 -20.64 11.06 -2.21
CA ILE A 285 -20.99 10.01 -1.21
C ILE A 285 -21.65 10.56 0.07
#